data_AF-A0A382UGY8-F1
#
_entry.id   AF-A0A382UGY8-F1
#
_cell.length_a   1.000
_cell.length_b   1.000
_cell.length_c   1.000
_cell.angle_alpha   90.00
_cell.angle_beta   90.00
_cell.angle_gamma   90.00
#
_symmetry.space_group_name_H-M   'P 1'
#
loop_
_entity.id
_entity.type
_entity.pdbx_description
1 polymer ?
#
loop_
_entity_poly.entity_id
_entity_poly.type
_entity_poly.pdbx_seq_one_letter_code
_entity_poly.pdbx_strand_id
1 'polypeptide(L)'
;DSDNLGCGCFEAGPSGCDNACGSTLVIDECGECGGGGIPANNSIRAQAGYHPSTGFGLGDMSSEWGGQAGYVLANTFQMNLEYGLGVDSDAVDFWNNWSQEDGTNWLDPEQYVLAVAGAGECLTAWTYPEGADDSECLQWTVTGWHHTIMGGSIDGNKLVLSPSNTYRPFPWDAFVNQQEVFSGQIHTEYVAFTFEGDLGSGTYLTPELLVDECDCDGNVDLGCGCGEAAPSGCDNTCGSTLAFDDCGVCDGGNADKDCNGDCFGTAVVDSCEVCSGGDSGHVADSDIDCNGD
;
A
#
# COMPACT_ATOMS: atom_id res chain seq x y z
N ASP A 1 -33.88 20.16 -43.05
CA ASP A 1 -32.74 19.28 -42.80
C ASP A 1 -32.82 18.74 -41.39
N SER A 2 -32.54 17.46 -41.20
CA SER A 2 -32.46 16.82 -39.88
C SER A 2 -31.00 16.55 -39.60
N ASP A 3 -30.42 17.34 -38.70
CA ASP A 3 -29.00 17.22 -38.37
C ASP A 3 -28.77 15.88 -37.65
N ASN A 4 -28.07 14.97 -38.34
CA ASN A 4 -27.61 13.71 -37.79
C ASN A 4 -26.10 13.84 -37.56
N LEU A 5 -25.72 14.06 -36.31
CA LEU A 5 -24.33 14.28 -35.88
C LEU A 5 -23.54 12.97 -35.69
N GLY A 6 -24.02 11.85 -36.27
CA GLY A 6 -23.45 10.51 -36.12
C GLY A 6 -24.23 9.60 -35.16
N CYS A 7 -25.21 10.14 -34.44
CA CYS A 7 -25.96 9.47 -33.37
C CYS A 7 -27.45 9.24 -33.67
N GLY A 8 -27.93 9.65 -34.84
CA GLY A 8 -29.35 9.62 -35.20
C GLY A 8 -29.90 11.02 -35.47
N CYS A 9 -31.12 11.09 -36.01
CA CYS A 9 -31.78 12.37 -36.26
C CYS A 9 -32.35 12.94 -34.97
N PHE A 10 -32.02 14.20 -34.65
CA PHE A 10 -32.42 14.91 -33.43
C PHE A 10 -31.80 14.39 -32.11
N GLU A 11 -30.89 13.42 -32.18
CA GLU A 11 -30.13 12.95 -31.02
C GLU A 11 -28.90 13.84 -30.76
N ALA A 12 -28.46 13.88 -29.50
CA ALA A 12 -27.18 14.51 -29.15
C ALA A 12 -26.02 13.78 -29.86
N GLY A 13 -25.07 14.55 -30.39
CA GLY A 13 -23.89 13.99 -31.05
C GLY A 13 -22.95 13.25 -30.09
N PRO A 14 -21.89 12.62 -30.61
CA PRO A 14 -20.81 12.07 -29.80
C PRO A 14 -20.26 13.15 -28.85
N SER A 15 -20.22 12.85 -27.56
CA SER A 15 -19.71 13.75 -26.52
C SER A 15 -19.05 12.95 -25.40
N GLY A 16 -18.58 13.64 -24.36
CA GLY A 16 -17.82 13.01 -23.29
C GLY A 16 -16.45 12.50 -23.72
N CYS A 17 -15.75 11.87 -22.80
CA CYS A 17 -14.41 11.29 -23.01
C CYS A 17 -14.43 9.97 -23.80
N ASP A 18 -15.55 9.25 -23.79
CA ASP A 18 -15.77 7.97 -24.48
C ASP A 18 -16.28 8.18 -25.91
N ASN A 19 -16.63 9.43 -26.27
CA ASN A 19 -17.27 9.80 -27.53
C ASN A 19 -18.59 9.05 -27.77
N ALA A 20 -19.30 8.64 -26.72
CA ALA A 20 -20.63 8.06 -26.86
C ALA A 20 -21.69 9.16 -27.07
N CYS A 21 -22.80 8.78 -27.72
CA CYS A 21 -23.87 9.70 -28.09
C CYS A 21 -24.54 10.33 -26.87
N GLY A 22 -24.42 11.65 -26.70
CA GLY A 22 -24.96 12.37 -25.55
C GLY A 22 -24.28 12.05 -24.21
N SER A 23 -23.10 11.43 -24.23
CA SER A 23 -22.34 11.14 -23.01
C SER A 23 -21.90 12.41 -22.30
N THR A 24 -22.02 12.40 -20.98
CA THR A 24 -21.52 13.44 -20.06
C THR A 24 -20.31 12.96 -19.27
N LEU A 25 -19.75 11.77 -19.60
CA LEU A 25 -18.55 11.27 -18.94
C LEU A 25 -17.39 12.21 -19.24
N VAL A 26 -16.60 12.53 -18.22
CA VAL A 26 -15.38 13.32 -18.34
C VAL A 26 -14.18 12.42 -18.05
N ILE A 27 -13.02 12.83 -18.57
CA ILE A 27 -11.75 12.27 -18.10
C ILE A 27 -11.61 12.73 -16.65
N ASP A 28 -11.46 11.78 -15.72
CA ASP A 28 -11.20 12.07 -14.32
C ASP A 28 -9.73 12.50 -14.10
N GLU A 29 -9.39 12.82 -12.86
CA GLU A 29 -8.05 13.24 -12.47
C GLU A 29 -6.97 12.15 -12.75
N CYS A 30 -7.38 10.88 -12.89
CA CYS A 30 -6.50 9.75 -13.21
C CYS A 30 -6.32 9.50 -14.72
N GLY A 31 -7.05 10.23 -15.58
CA GLY A 31 -7.02 10.01 -17.02
C GLY A 31 -8.02 8.98 -17.54
N GLU A 32 -8.86 8.41 -16.66
CA GLU A 32 -9.86 7.42 -17.04
C GLU A 32 -11.18 8.08 -17.44
N CYS A 33 -11.86 7.49 -18.43
CA CYS A 33 -13.13 8.04 -18.89
C CYS A 33 -14.30 7.54 -18.06
N GLY A 34 -14.90 8.43 -17.27
CA GLY A 34 -15.99 8.04 -16.37
C GLY A 34 -15.52 7.15 -15.22
N GLY A 35 -14.24 7.25 -14.83
CA GLY A 35 -13.71 6.62 -13.63
C GLY A 35 -14.39 7.15 -12.36
N GLY A 36 -14.08 6.51 -11.22
CA GLY A 36 -14.85 6.65 -9.98
C GLY A 36 -14.84 8.03 -9.32
N GLY A 37 -14.05 8.99 -9.83
CA GLY A 37 -13.93 10.33 -9.24
C GLY A 37 -13.31 10.31 -7.85
N ILE A 38 -12.43 9.35 -7.58
CA ILE A 38 -11.60 9.28 -6.38
C ILE A 38 -10.20 9.75 -6.79
N PRO A 39 -9.79 10.99 -6.44
CA PRO A 39 -8.41 11.43 -6.62
C PRO A 39 -7.47 10.57 -5.78
N ALA A 40 -6.27 10.35 -6.30
CA ALA A 40 -5.20 9.52 -5.73
C ALA A 40 -4.52 10.14 -4.49
N ASN A 41 -5.24 11.00 -3.78
CA ASN A 41 -4.83 11.70 -2.57
C ASN A 41 -5.93 11.78 -1.50
N ASN A 42 -7.07 11.10 -1.71
CA ASN A 42 -8.13 10.93 -0.73
C ASN A 42 -8.07 9.53 -0.07
N SER A 43 -6.88 8.97 0.17
CA SER A 43 -6.77 7.87 1.13
C SER A 43 -6.78 8.41 2.56
N ILE A 44 -7.08 7.56 3.53
CA ILE A 44 -7.00 7.94 4.94
C ILE A 44 -5.56 8.26 5.38
N ARG A 45 -4.53 7.76 4.67
CA ARG A 45 -3.11 8.04 4.95
C ARG A 45 -2.68 9.43 4.53
N ALA A 46 -3.39 10.06 3.59
CA ALA A 46 -3.14 11.43 3.18
C ALA A 46 -3.62 12.48 4.21
N GLN A 47 -4.43 12.08 5.20
CA GLN A 47 -5.02 13.02 6.15
C GLN A 47 -4.01 13.64 7.13
N ALA A 48 -4.17 14.93 7.38
CA ALA A 48 -3.34 15.71 8.28
C ALA A 48 -3.63 15.33 9.75
N GLY A 49 -2.92 14.31 10.22
CA GLY A 49 -3.17 13.69 11.53
C GLY A 49 -3.27 12.16 11.46
N TYR A 50 -3.13 11.54 10.28
CA TYR A 50 -3.13 10.08 10.17
C TYR A 50 -2.10 9.41 11.11
N HIS A 51 -2.57 8.38 11.79
CA HIS A 51 -1.75 7.42 12.53
C HIS A 51 -2.26 6.01 12.22
N PRO A 52 -1.37 5.05 11.97
CA PRO A 52 -1.76 3.70 11.56
C PRO A 52 -2.53 2.95 12.65
N SER A 53 -3.39 2.04 12.23
CA SER A 53 -4.03 1.05 13.11
C SER A 53 -2.99 0.21 13.84
N THR A 54 -3.31 -0.19 15.07
CA THR A 54 -2.36 -0.84 15.99
C THR A 54 -2.83 -2.23 16.41
N GLY A 55 -1.89 -3.13 16.64
CA GLY A 55 -2.19 -4.46 17.13
C GLY A 55 -2.82 -4.52 18.53
N PHE A 56 -3.43 -5.66 18.82
CA PHE A 56 -4.00 -5.97 20.13
C PHE A 56 -3.51 -7.31 20.66
N GLY A 57 -3.38 -7.38 21.99
CA GLY A 57 -3.06 -8.59 22.72
C GLY A 57 -4.28 -9.47 22.95
N LEU A 58 -4.04 -10.77 23.10
CA LEU A 58 -5.02 -11.76 23.52
C LEU A 58 -4.85 -12.03 25.02
N GLY A 59 -5.94 -11.96 25.76
CA GLY A 59 -6.04 -12.30 27.17
C GLY A 59 -6.56 -13.72 27.38
N ASP A 60 -7.12 -13.98 28.56
CA ASP A 60 -7.67 -15.29 28.90
C ASP A 60 -8.96 -15.62 28.10
N MET A 61 -9.24 -16.92 27.96
CA MET A 61 -10.48 -17.39 27.34
C MET A 61 -11.70 -16.99 28.18
N SER A 62 -12.68 -16.36 27.53
CA SER A 62 -14.00 -16.03 28.09
C SER A 62 -15.10 -16.36 27.08
N SER A 63 -16.34 -16.04 27.43
CA SER A 63 -17.44 -15.90 26.49
C SER A 63 -17.92 -14.46 26.45
N GLU A 64 -18.16 -13.93 25.25
CA GLU A 64 -18.91 -12.69 25.09
C GLU A 64 -20.40 -12.89 25.46
N TRP A 65 -21.15 -11.79 25.55
CA TRP A 65 -22.53 -11.78 26.06
C TRP A 65 -23.49 -12.75 25.36
N GLY A 66 -23.34 -12.92 24.04
CA GLY A 66 -24.08 -13.86 23.21
C GLY A 66 -23.63 -15.32 23.27
N GLY A 67 -22.57 -15.61 24.04
CA GLY A 67 -22.08 -16.96 24.30
C GLY A 67 -20.96 -17.46 23.38
N GLN A 68 -20.50 -16.68 22.39
CA GLN A 68 -19.31 -17.04 21.61
C GLN A 68 -18.08 -17.08 22.53
N ALA A 69 -17.33 -18.19 22.51
CA ALA A 69 -16.13 -18.35 23.32
C ALA A 69 -14.86 -17.99 22.53
N GLY A 70 -13.91 -17.32 23.18
CA GLY A 70 -12.64 -16.90 22.58
C GLY A 70 -11.73 -16.16 23.56
N TYR A 71 -10.55 -15.77 23.12
CA TYR A 71 -9.58 -14.99 23.90
C TYR A 71 -10.04 -13.53 23.96
N VAL A 72 -10.18 -12.96 25.15
CA VAL A 72 -10.59 -11.55 25.33
C VAL A 72 -9.52 -10.62 24.77
N LEU A 73 -9.88 -9.53 24.08
CA LEU A 73 -8.90 -8.55 23.60
C LEU A 73 -8.38 -7.71 24.78
N ALA A 74 -7.05 -7.58 24.90
CA ALA A 74 -6.39 -7.24 26.17
C ALA A 74 -5.94 -5.76 26.31
N ASN A 75 -5.88 -4.99 25.24
CA ASN A 75 -5.50 -3.57 25.25
C ASN A 75 -6.35 -2.76 24.28
N THR A 76 -6.50 -1.46 24.56
CA THR A 76 -7.09 -0.52 23.61
C THR A 76 -6.20 -0.42 22.37
N PHE A 77 -6.80 -0.17 21.21
CA PHE A 77 -6.09 -0.15 19.94
C PHE A 77 -6.71 0.88 18.99
N GLN A 78 -5.92 1.40 18.07
CA GLN A 78 -6.45 2.15 16.93
C GLN A 78 -6.93 1.17 15.86
N MET A 79 -8.14 1.37 15.34
CA MET A 79 -8.58 0.78 14.08
C MET A 79 -9.18 1.84 13.19
N ASN A 80 -8.51 2.15 12.09
CA ASN A 80 -9.03 3.05 11.07
C ASN A 80 -9.98 2.33 10.12
N LEU A 81 -11.00 3.07 9.68
CA LEU A 81 -11.88 2.73 8.57
C LEU A 81 -11.45 3.53 7.34
N GLU A 82 -11.62 2.92 6.17
CA GLU A 82 -11.36 3.53 4.87
C GLU A 82 -12.55 4.40 4.42
N TYR A 83 -12.29 5.43 3.62
CA TYR A 83 -13.35 6.02 2.81
C TYR A 83 -13.78 5.05 1.69
N GLY A 84 -15.00 5.19 1.21
CA GLY A 84 -15.52 4.33 0.14
C GLY A 84 -16.78 4.90 -0.52
N LEU A 85 -17.14 4.35 -1.68
CA LEU A 85 -18.34 4.77 -2.40
C LEU A 85 -19.60 4.45 -1.57
N GLY A 86 -20.35 5.49 -1.19
CA GLY A 86 -21.55 5.37 -0.35
C GLY A 86 -21.26 5.37 1.15
N VAL A 87 -20.01 5.53 1.56
CA VAL A 87 -19.60 5.74 2.96
C VAL A 87 -19.54 7.24 3.25
N ASP A 88 -20.01 7.66 4.43
CA ASP A 88 -19.91 9.04 4.88
C ASP A 88 -18.48 9.33 5.39
N SER A 89 -17.75 10.20 4.69
CA SER A 89 -16.37 10.58 5.04
C SER A 89 -16.29 11.30 6.40
N ASP A 90 -17.30 12.10 6.76
CA ASP A 90 -17.30 12.83 8.03
C ASP A 90 -17.50 11.85 9.20
N ALA A 91 -18.24 10.76 8.99
CA ALA A 91 -18.38 9.68 9.96
C ALA A 91 -17.10 8.84 10.10
N VAL A 92 -16.40 8.56 9.00
CA VAL A 92 -15.08 7.89 9.01
C VAL A 92 -14.03 8.76 9.69
N ASP A 93 -14.00 10.07 9.43
CA ASP A 93 -13.10 11.01 10.10
C ASP A 93 -13.36 11.09 11.60
N PHE A 94 -14.64 11.09 12.01
CA PHE A 94 -14.99 11.02 13.43
C PHE A 94 -14.49 9.71 14.05
N TRP A 95 -14.77 8.58 13.40
CA TRP A 95 -14.35 7.26 13.88
C TRP A 95 -12.82 7.16 14.02
N ASN A 96 -12.07 7.59 13.00
CA ASN A 96 -10.60 7.53 12.97
C ASN A 96 -9.96 8.45 14.04
N ASN A 97 -10.66 9.50 14.50
CA ASN A 97 -10.29 10.33 15.65
C ASN A 97 -8.91 11.01 15.50
N TRP A 98 -8.72 11.74 14.40
CA TRP A 98 -7.44 12.38 14.01
C TRP A 98 -6.76 13.26 15.06
N SER A 99 -7.49 13.78 16.07
CA SER A 99 -6.92 14.61 17.14
C SER A 99 -6.30 13.80 18.29
N GLN A 100 -6.57 12.50 18.38
CA GLN A 100 -6.11 11.60 19.45
C GLN A 100 -6.32 12.14 20.88
N GLU A 101 -7.47 12.76 21.20
CA GLU A 101 -7.73 13.22 22.57
C GLU A 101 -7.63 12.07 23.61
N ASP A 102 -7.96 10.83 23.19
CA ASP A 102 -7.87 9.59 23.98
C ASP A 102 -6.79 8.60 23.50
N GLY A 103 -5.97 8.95 22.50
CA GLY A 103 -4.84 8.15 21.98
C GLY A 103 -5.17 6.91 21.14
N THR A 104 -6.37 6.34 21.26
CA THR A 104 -6.89 5.23 20.43
C THR A 104 -8.41 5.34 20.32
N ASN A 105 -9.01 4.91 19.21
CA ASN A 105 -10.47 4.92 19.04
C ASN A 105 -11.20 3.67 19.59
N TRP A 106 -10.55 2.51 19.74
CA TRP A 106 -11.17 1.31 20.33
C TRP A 106 -10.89 1.22 21.84
N LEU A 107 -11.88 1.55 22.66
CA LEU A 107 -11.70 1.79 24.10
C LEU A 107 -12.23 0.70 25.04
N ASP A 108 -13.09 -0.21 24.56
CA ASP A 108 -13.70 -1.31 25.33
C ASP A 108 -13.37 -2.72 24.76
N PRO A 109 -12.09 -3.02 24.47
CA PRO A 109 -11.68 -4.29 23.87
C PRO A 109 -12.11 -5.51 24.70
N GLU A 110 -12.27 -5.38 26.01
CA GLU A 110 -12.64 -6.47 26.90
C GLU A 110 -14.08 -6.99 26.73
N GLN A 111 -14.91 -6.30 25.92
CA GLN A 111 -16.23 -6.79 25.50
C GLN A 111 -16.16 -7.75 24.30
N TYR A 112 -14.99 -7.85 23.65
CA TYR A 112 -14.76 -8.63 22.44
C TYR A 112 -13.88 -9.85 22.71
N VAL A 113 -14.17 -10.95 22.01
CA VAL A 113 -13.36 -12.16 22.01
C VAL A 113 -12.89 -12.52 20.61
N LEU A 114 -11.64 -12.96 20.48
CA LEU A 114 -11.12 -13.63 19.30
C LEU A 114 -11.33 -15.14 19.43
N ALA A 115 -12.18 -15.69 18.58
CA ALA A 115 -12.42 -17.12 18.47
C ALA A 115 -11.57 -17.73 17.34
N VAL A 116 -11.16 -18.98 17.52
CA VAL A 116 -10.43 -19.78 16.51
C VAL A 116 -11.17 -21.12 16.34
N ALA A 117 -11.43 -21.51 15.10
CA ALA A 117 -12.10 -22.76 14.76
C ALA A 117 -11.22 -23.99 15.08
N GLY A 118 -11.83 -25.11 15.44
CA GLY A 118 -11.15 -26.41 15.42
C GLY A 118 -10.71 -26.80 14.01
N ALA A 119 -9.76 -27.74 13.92
CA ALA A 119 -9.22 -28.17 12.63
C ALA A 119 -10.31 -28.85 11.77
N GLY A 120 -10.74 -28.18 10.69
CA GLY A 120 -11.83 -28.63 9.82
C GLY A 120 -13.24 -28.21 10.28
N GLU A 121 -13.33 -27.36 11.31
CA GLU A 121 -14.56 -26.70 11.73
C GLU A 121 -14.65 -25.28 11.14
N CYS A 122 -15.83 -24.68 11.19
CA CYS A 122 -16.09 -23.31 10.76
C CYS A 122 -16.76 -22.54 11.91
N LEU A 123 -16.38 -21.29 12.11
CA LEU A 123 -17.11 -20.31 12.90
C LEU A 123 -18.18 -19.64 12.04
N THR A 124 -19.28 -19.26 12.69
CA THR A 124 -20.40 -18.54 12.08
C THR A 124 -20.24 -17.05 12.33
N ALA A 125 -20.55 -16.21 11.33
CA ALA A 125 -20.62 -14.77 11.55
C ALA A 125 -21.97 -14.43 12.20
N TRP A 126 -21.95 -13.73 13.33
CA TRP A 126 -23.18 -13.32 14.01
C TRP A 126 -23.55 -11.87 13.65
N THR A 127 -24.85 -11.63 13.49
CA THR A 127 -25.45 -10.30 13.36
C THR A 127 -26.59 -10.22 14.37
N TYR A 128 -26.38 -9.64 15.55
CA TYR A 128 -27.51 -9.34 16.43
C TYR A 128 -28.37 -8.24 15.78
N PRO A 129 -29.71 -8.23 15.95
CA PRO A 129 -30.56 -9.32 16.44
C PRO A 129 -31.00 -10.30 15.33
N GLU A 130 -30.51 -10.14 14.11
CA GLU A 130 -31.01 -10.80 12.89
C GLU A 130 -30.71 -12.31 12.85
N GLY A 131 -29.55 -12.74 13.35
CA GLY A 131 -29.19 -14.14 13.52
C GLY A 131 -27.75 -14.47 13.13
N ALA A 132 -27.54 -15.73 12.76
CA ALA A 132 -26.27 -16.28 12.33
C ALA A 132 -26.21 -16.36 10.80
N ASP A 133 -25.03 -16.09 10.24
CA ASP A 133 -24.68 -16.27 8.84
C ASP A 133 -23.53 -17.29 8.72
N ASP A 134 -23.85 -18.47 8.20
CA ASP A 134 -22.93 -19.59 7.97
C ASP A 134 -22.58 -19.76 6.48
N SER A 135 -22.80 -18.73 5.66
CA SER A 135 -22.46 -18.75 4.22
C SER A 135 -20.96 -18.81 3.94
N GLU A 136 -20.12 -18.36 4.88
CA GLU A 136 -18.66 -18.45 4.82
C GLU A 136 -18.09 -19.34 5.93
N CYS A 137 -17.02 -20.08 5.63
CA CYS A 137 -16.30 -20.89 6.64
C CYS A 137 -15.18 -20.06 7.27
N LEU A 138 -15.50 -19.32 8.34
CA LEU A 138 -14.52 -18.51 9.06
C LEU A 138 -13.69 -19.39 9.99
N GLN A 139 -12.36 -19.31 9.88
CA GLN A 139 -11.42 -20.03 10.74
C GLN A 139 -11.05 -19.24 12.00
N TRP A 140 -11.26 -17.92 11.99
CA TRP A 140 -11.19 -17.05 13.16
C TRP A 140 -12.23 -15.93 13.04
N THR A 141 -12.68 -15.40 14.17
CA THR A 141 -13.57 -14.22 14.25
C THR A 141 -13.23 -13.35 15.44
N VAL A 142 -13.47 -12.04 15.34
CA VAL A 142 -13.63 -11.16 16.52
C VAL A 142 -15.11 -10.84 16.68
N THR A 143 -15.66 -11.17 17.84
CA THR A 143 -17.09 -11.07 18.15
C THR A 143 -17.29 -10.43 19.52
N GLY A 144 -18.23 -9.50 19.63
CA GLY A 144 -18.67 -8.88 20.87
C GLY A 144 -20.12 -8.46 20.75
N TRP A 145 -20.85 -8.38 21.87
CA TRP A 145 -22.30 -8.07 21.87
C TRP A 145 -23.15 -8.95 20.93
N HIS A 146 -22.77 -10.22 20.77
CA HIS A 146 -23.32 -11.18 19.81
C HIS A 146 -23.27 -10.74 18.34
N HIS A 147 -22.29 -9.93 17.97
CA HIS A 147 -22.05 -9.45 16.61
C HIS A 147 -20.59 -9.65 16.22
N THR A 148 -20.35 -10.27 15.07
CA THR A 148 -19.01 -10.52 14.55
C THR A 148 -18.56 -9.31 13.73
N ILE A 149 -17.55 -8.58 14.19
CA ILE A 149 -17.08 -7.35 13.52
C ILE A 149 -16.09 -7.63 12.39
N MET A 150 -15.31 -8.71 12.49
CA MET A 150 -14.38 -9.17 11.45
C MET A 150 -14.03 -10.65 11.68
N GLY A 151 -13.44 -11.29 10.66
CA GLY A 151 -12.95 -12.66 10.73
C GLY A 151 -12.30 -13.07 9.42
N GLY A 152 -11.94 -14.34 9.28
CA GLY A 152 -11.46 -14.88 8.02
C GLY A 152 -10.71 -16.20 8.13
N SER A 153 -9.66 -16.35 7.33
CA SER A 153 -8.86 -17.58 7.20
C SER A 153 -7.54 -17.52 7.97
N ILE A 154 -6.92 -18.67 8.18
CA ILE A 154 -5.62 -18.81 8.85
C ILE A 154 -4.62 -19.39 7.85
N ASP A 155 -3.56 -18.63 7.56
CA ASP A 155 -2.42 -19.06 6.74
C ASP A 155 -1.14 -19.04 7.59
N GLY A 156 -0.67 -20.21 8.01
CA GLY A 156 0.48 -20.33 8.91
C GLY A 156 0.28 -19.56 10.22
N ASN A 157 1.10 -18.53 10.43
CA ASN A 157 1.06 -17.64 11.59
C ASN A 157 0.36 -16.29 11.31
N LYS A 158 -0.59 -16.29 10.36
CA LYS A 158 -1.32 -15.12 9.87
C LYS A 158 -2.83 -15.36 9.88
N LEU A 159 -3.55 -14.45 10.51
CA LEU A 159 -5.01 -14.34 10.50
C LEU A 159 -5.40 -13.39 9.35
N VAL A 160 -5.78 -13.92 8.20
CA VAL A 160 -6.14 -13.12 7.01
C VAL A 160 -7.63 -12.77 7.09
N LEU A 161 -7.99 -11.50 6.85
CA LEU A 161 -9.40 -11.10 6.84
C LEU A 161 -10.11 -11.64 5.59
N SER A 162 -11.32 -12.16 5.76
CA SER A 162 -12.20 -12.60 4.68
C SER A 162 -13.64 -12.16 4.96
N PRO A 163 -14.29 -11.44 4.04
CA PRO A 163 -13.71 -10.84 2.83
C PRO A 163 -12.60 -9.82 3.17
N SER A 164 -11.64 -9.63 2.27
CA SER A 164 -10.48 -8.75 2.52
C SER A 164 -10.91 -7.36 3.01
N ASN A 165 -10.16 -6.82 3.97
CA ASN A 165 -10.36 -5.47 4.50
C ASN A 165 -11.78 -5.21 5.06
N THR A 166 -12.58 -6.23 5.40
CA THR A 166 -13.97 -6.01 5.79
C THR A 166 -14.14 -5.71 7.27
N TYR A 167 -14.84 -4.61 7.56
CA TYR A 167 -15.46 -4.33 8.86
C TYR A 167 -16.98 -4.52 8.74
N ARG A 168 -17.58 -5.23 9.69
CA ARG A 168 -19.04 -5.44 9.80
C ARG A 168 -19.58 -4.50 10.90
N PRO A 169 -20.03 -3.27 10.58
CA PRO A 169 -20.63 -2.39 11.57
C PRO A 169 -21.93 -2.98 12.14
N PHE A 170 -22.33 -2.51 13.31
CA PHE A 170 -23.61 -2.89 13.94
C PHE A 170 -24.80 -2.24 13.18
N PRO A 171 -25.81 -3.02 12.74
CA PRO A 171 -26.81 -2.50 11.81
C PRO A 171 -27.94 -1.59 12.39
N TRP A 172 -27.84 -1.07 13.62
CA TRP A 172 -28.98 -0.40 14.30
C TRP A 172 -28.60 0.88 15.09
N ASP A 173 -29.01 2.02 14.52
CA ASP A 173 -28.91 3.40 15.00
C ASP A 173 -29.41 3.65 16.45
N ALA A 174 -30.25 2.77 16.97
CA ALA A 174 -30.87 2.92 18.29
C ALA A 174 -29.98 2.47 19.47
N PHE A 175 -28.86 1.78 19.21
CA PHE A 175 -27.98 1.25 20.25
C PHE A 175 -26.49 1.52 20.03
N VAL A 176 -26.07 1.82 18.81
CA VAL A 176 -24.74 2.38 18.56
C VAL A 176 -24.68 3.87 18.88
N ASN A 177 -23.46 4.38 19.03
CA ASN A 177 -23.22 5.81 19.00
C ASN A 177 -23.42 6.32 17.54
N GLN A 178 -23.55 7.64 17.33
CA GLN A 178 -23.76 8.19 15.97
C GLN A 178 -22.60 7.91 15.01
N GLN A 179 -21.45 7.50 15.55
CA GLN A 179 -20.20 7.23 14.88
C GLN A 179 -20.17 5.88 14.12
N GLU A 180 -21.15 4.99 14.34
CA GLU A 180 -21.23 3.70 13.64
C GLU A 180 -22.38 3.59 12.64
N VAL A 181 -23.11 4.67 12.37
CA VAL A 181 -24.25 4.67 11.44
C VAL A 181 -23.76 4.76 10.00
N PHE A 182 -23.37 3.61 9.44
CA PHE A 182 -22.87 3.48 8.08
C PHE A 182 -23.87 2.82 7.12
N SER A 183 -23.76 3.11 5.82
CA SER A 183 -24.50 2.43 4.75
C SER A 183 -23.55 1.78 3.73
N GLY A 184 -23.71 0.48 3.49
CA GLY A 184 -22.87 -0.29 2.56
C GLY A 184 -21.85 -1.18 3.27
N GLN A 185 -20.91 -1.72 2.50
CA GLN A 185 -19.77 -2.46 3.04
C GLN A 185 -18.72 -1.46 3.52
N ILE A 186 -18.29 -1.59 4.77
CA ILE A 186 -17.25 -0.75 5.34
C ILE A 186 -15.93 -1.50 5.31
N HIS A 187 -14.88 -0.77 4.90
CA HIS A 187 -13.54 -1.29 4.87
C HIS A 187 -12.72 -0.75 6.04
N THR A 188 -11.86 -1.61 6.57
CA THR A 188 -10.80 -1.26 7.52
C THR A 188 -9.46 -1.47 6.82
N GLU A 189 -8.45 -0.74 7.26
CA GLU A 189 -7.11 -0.98 6.74
C GLU A 189 -6.51 -2.33 7.16
N TYR A 190 -7.09 -3.05 8.13
CA TYR A 190 -6.59 -4.39 8.42
C TYR A 190 -6.77 -5.34 7.23
N VAL A 191 -5.66 -5.84 6.69
CA VAL A 191 -5.63 -6.93 5.70
C VAL A 191 -5.47 -8.27 6.41
N ALA A 192 -4.64 -8.29 7.45
CA ALA A 192 -4.37 -9.47 8.27
C ALA A 192 -3.77 -9.12 9.64
N PHE A 193 -3.61 -10.12 10.50
CA PHE A 193 -2.78 -10.04 11.70
C PHE A 193 -1.74 -11.17 11.72
N THR A 194 -0.48 -10.84 11.97
CA THR A 194 0.60 -11.80 12.19
C THR A 194 0.84 -12.01 13.69
N PHE A 195 1.31 -13.19 14.05
CA PHE A 195 1.65 -13.53 15.43
C PHE A 195 2.89 -14.41 15.53
N GLU A 196 3.50 -14.45 16.72
CA GLU A 196 4.62 -15.33 17.03
C GLU A 196 4.15 -16.53 17.88
N GLY A 197 4.60 -17.73 17.54
CA GLY A 197 4.28 -18.95 18.28
C GLY A 197 2.84 -19.44 18.08
N ASP A 198 2.30 -20.10 19.11
CA ASP A 198 0.92 -20.57 19.14
C ASP A 198 -0.02 -19.45 19.64
N LEU A 199 -1.24 -19.37 19.10
CA LEU A 199 -2.27 -18.43 19.57
C LEU A 199 -2.72 -18.78 21.00
N GLY A 200 -2.64 -17.81 21.91
CA GLY A 200 -3.10 -17.96 23.29
C GLY A 200 -3.09 -16.67 24.10
N SER A 201 -3.45 -16.78 25.38
CA SER A 201 -3.32 -15.68 26.35
C SER A 201 -1.86 -15.22 26.43
N GLY A 202 -1.62 -13.92 26.24
CA GLY A 202 -0.31 -13.29 26.13
C GLY A 202 0.21 -13.11 24.70
N THR A 203 -0.43 -13.67 23.66
CA THR A 203 -0.04 -13.41 22.26
C THR A 203 -0.39 -11.98 21.86
N TYR A 204 0.50 -11.30 21.13
CA TYR A 204 0.21 -10.01 20.50
C TYR A 204 0.00 -10.19 19.00
N LEU A 205 -1.07 -9.60 18.47
CA LEU A 205 -1.42 -9.63 17.06
C LEU A 205 -0.92 -8.37 16.36
N THR A 206 0.15 -8.49 15.58
CA THR A 206 0.73 -7.38 14.81
C THR A 206 -0.01 -7.24 13.48
N PRO A 207 -0.64 -6.09 13.17
CA PRO A 207 -1.45 -5.96 11.98
C PRO A 207 -0.59 -5.83 10.73
N GLU A 208 -1.05 -6.43 9.64
CA GLU A 208 -0.70 -6.02 8.29
C GLU A 208 -1.77 -5.06 7.79
N LEU A 209 -1.34 -3.85 7.44
CA LEU A 209 -2.21 -2.77 7.02
C LEU A 209 -2.28 -2.68 5.50
N LEU A 210 -3.40 -2.19 5.01
CA LEU A 210 -3.59 -1.80 3.63
C LEU A 210 -2.60 -0.67 3.34
N VAL A 211 -1.81 -0.87 2.30
CA VAL A 211 -1.05 0.19 1.67
C VAL A 211 -1.87 0.70 0.49
N ASP A 212 -1.81 2.00 0.23
CA ASP A 212 -2.50 2.56 -0.92
C ASP A 212 -1.95 1.89 -2.20
N GLU A 213 -2.85 1.32 -2.99
CA GLU A 213 -2.49 0.60 -4.21
C GLU A 213 -2.11 1.61 -5.29
N CYS A 214 -0.83 1.59 -5.70
CA CYS A 214 -0.18 2.46 -6.71
C CYS A 214 -1.16 3.30 -7.57
N ASP A 215 -1.37 4.55 -7.21
CA ASP A 215 -2.33 5.46 -7.83
C ASP A 215 -1.68 6.71 -8.45
N CYS A 216 -2.46 7.44 -9.25
CA CYS A 216 -1.93 8.39 -10.23
C CYS A 216 -1.44 9.76 -9.68
N ASP A 217 -1.50 10.02 -8.37
CA ASP A 217 -1.00 11.26 -7.73
C ASP A 217 0.41 11.10 -7.12
N GLY A 218 1.31 10.50 -7.87
CA GLY A 218 2.76 10.65 -7.65
C GLY A 218 3.49 9.46 -7.03
N ASN A 219 2.78 8.41 -6.60
CA ASN A 219 3.37 7.11 -6.28
C ASN A 219 3.33 6.16 -7.48
N VAL A 220 3.67 6.67 -8.67
CA VAL A 220 3.77 5.88 -9.89
C VAL A 220 4.93 4.87 -9.80
N ASP A 221 4.66 3.58 -10.05
CA ASP A 221 5.73 2.60 -10.20
C ASP A 221 6.43 2.81 -11.56
N LEU A 222 7.64 3.36 -11.50
CA LEU A 222 8.50 3.59 -12.66
C LEU A 222 9.38 2.38 -13.01
N GLY A 223 9.05 1.19 -12.49
CA GLY A 223 9.78 -0.07 -12.63
C GLY A 223 10.61 -0.47 -11.40
N CYS A 224 10.31 0.11 -10.24
CA CYS A 224 11.09 0.02 -9.00
C CYS A 224 10.25 -0.05 -7.71
N GLY A 225 8.91 0.01 -7.80
CA GLY A 225 7.98 0.11 -6.67
C GLY A 225 7.31 1.49 -6.57
N CYS A 226 6.16 1.54 -5.90
CA CYS A 226 5.36 2.77 -5.75
C CYS A 226 6.15 3.85 -4.98
N GLY A 227 6.30 5.04 -5.56
CA GLY A 227 6.99 6.18 -4.94
C GLY A 227 8.53 6.11 -4.96
N GLU A 228 9.12 5.02 -5.46
CA GLU A 228 10.56 4.87 -5.58
C GLU A 228 11.12 5.57 -6.83
N ALA A 229 12.39 5.96 -6.77
CA ALA A 229 13.05 6.57 -7.91
C ALA A 229 13.21 5.57 -9.06
N ALA A 230 12.87 6.02 -10.27
CA ALA A 230 12.97 5.23 -11.51
C ALA A 230 14.35 4.57 -11.71
N PRO A 231 14.44 3.52 -12.53
CA PRO A 231 15.71 3.04 -13.06
C PRO A 231 16.49 4.19 -13.70
N SER A 232 17.67 4.49 -13.18
CA SER A 232 18.48 5.63 -13.62
C SER A 232 19.97 5.29 -13.63
N GLY A 233 20.82 6.27 -13.92
CA GLY A 233 22.25 6.08 -14.07
C GLY A 233 22.64 5.27 -15.32
N CYS A 234 23.94 5.01 -15.46
CA CYS A 234 24.49 4.21 -16.56
C CYS A 234 24.27 2.68 -16.40
N ASP A 235 23.83 2.24 -15.22
CA ASP A 235 23.55 0.85 -14.87
C ASP A 235 22.03 0.50 -14.90
N ASN A 236 21.15 1.51 -14.95
CA ASN A 236 19.68 1.37 -14.88
C ASN A 236 19.20 0.74 -13.55
N THR A 237 19.90 0.99 -12.44
CA THR A 237 19.41 0.62 -11.10
C THR A 237 18.48 1.73 -10.57
N CYS A 238 17.46 1.34 -9.79
CA CYS A 238 16.53 2.25 -9.12
C CYS A 238 17.28 3.35 -8.35
N GLY A 239 17.02 4.62 -8.68
CA GLY A 239 17.63 5.78 -8.02
C GLY A 239 19.14 5.92 -8.20
N SER A 240 19.77 5.18 -9.12
CA SER A 240 21.21 5.27 -9.36
C SER A 240 21.64 6.62 -9.92
N THR A 241 22.73 7.15 -9.38
CA THR A 241 23.40 8.39 -9.82
C THR A 241 24.69 8.11 -10.60
N LEU A 242 25.00 6.84 -10.90
CA LEU A 242 26.20 6.47 -11.63
C LEU A 242 26.17 7.05 -13.05
N ALA A 243 27.30 7.59 -13.50
CA ALA A 243 27.44 8.18 -14.82
C ALA A 243 28.50 7.44 -15.65
N PHE A 244 28.35 7.51 -16.97
CA PHE A 244 29.45 7.17 -17.88
C PHE A 244 30.56 8.22 -17.75
N ASP A 245 31.81 7.77 -17.71
CA ASP A 245 32.98 8.63 -17.87
C ASP A 245 33.22 9.00 -19.35
N ASP A 246 34.31 9.71 -19.65
CA ASP A 246 34.60 10.16 -21.01
C ASP A 246 34.94 9.00 -21.97
N CYS A 247 35.18 7.80 -21.43
CA CYS A 247 35.42 6.56 -22.19
C CYS A 247 34.15 5.71 -22.36
N GLY A 248 33.01 6.17 -21.85
CA GLY A 248 31.76 5.42 -21.89
C GLY A 248 31.71 4.27 -20.90
N VAL A 249 32.55 4.29 -19.85
CA VAL A 249 32.57 3.28 -18.79
C VAL A 249 31.74 3.78 -17.61
N CYS A 250 30.76 2.97 -17.20
CA CYS A 250 29.88 3.30 -16.08
C CYS A 250 30.67 3.27 -14.76
N ASP A 251 30.69 4.40 -14.04
CA ASP A 251 31.53 4.62 -12.85
C ASP A 251 33.05 4.40 -13.08
N GLY A 252 33.51 4.53 -14.33
CA GLY A 252 34.89 4.22 -14.74
C GLY A 252 35.96 5.22 -14.28
N GLY A 253 35.57 6.45 -13.92
CA GLY A 253 36.48 7.46 -13.39
C GLY A 253 37.62 7.89 -14.33
N ASN A 254 37.50 7.66 -15.64
CA ASN A 254 38.54 7.79 -16.65
C ASN A 254 39.75 6.85 -16.44
N ALA A 255 39.59 5.74 -15.70
CA ALA A 255 40.66 4.78 -15.45
C ALA A 255 41.16 4.07 -16.73
N ASP A 256 40.31 3.98 -17.75
CA ASP A 256 40.64 3.44 -19.08
C ASP A 256 41.30 4.45 -20.02
N LYS A 257 41.56 5.70 -19.59
CA LYS A 257 42.38 6.63 -20.37
C LYS A 257 43.86 6.34 -20.19
N ASP A 258 44.56 6.34 -21.31
CA ASP A 258 46.01 6.40 -21.32
C ASP A 258 46.52 7.83 -21.05
N CYS A 259 47.84 8.03 -20.95
CA CYS A 259 48.40 9.35 -20.62
C CYS A 259 48.18 10.42 -21.70
N ASN A 260 47.82 10.03 -22.93
CA ASN A 260 47.54 10.94 -24.04
C ASN A 260 46.08 11.42 -24.00
N GLY A 261 45.27 10.83 -23.12
CA GLY A 261 43.84 11.02 -23.02
C GLY A 261 43.03 10.07 -23.89
N ASP A 262 43.67 9.09 -24.54
CA ASP A 262 43.01 8.14 -25.42
C ASP A 262 42.35 7.02 -24.60
N CYS A 263 41.05 6.86 -24.79
CA CYS A 263 40.26 5.81 -24.14
C CYS A 263 40.61 4.43 -24.70
N PHE A 264 40.91 3.49 -23.80
CA PHE A 264 41.48 2.17 -24.10
C PHE A 264 42.81 2.25 -24.88
N GLY A 265 43.53 3.36 -24.71
CA GLY A 265 44.83 3.62 -25.31
C GLY A 265 45.96 2.78 -24.70
N THR A 266 47.19 3.05 -25.14
CA THR A 266 48.38 2.29 -24.73
C THR A 266 49.60 3.17 -24.44
N ALA A 267 49.46 4.49 -24.52
CA ALA A 267 50.50 5.42 -24.14
C ALA A 267 50.69 5.40 -22.61
N VAL A 268 51.94 5.35 -22.17
CA VAL A 268 52.30 5.35 -20.75
C VAL A 268 53.25 6.51 -20.45
N VAL A 269 53.18 7.02 -19.22
CA VAL A 269 54.19 7.96 -18.74
C VAL A 269 55.53 7.22 -18.64
N ASP A 270 56.54 7.67 -19.37
CA ASP A 270 57.88 7.09 -19.39
C ASP A 270 58.79 7.66 -18.30
N SER A 271 60.08 7.33 -18.34
CA SER A 271 61.00 7.74 -17.27
C SER A 271 61.33 9.24 -17.26
N CYS A 272 60.98 9.97 -18.32
CA CYS A 272 61.10 11.43 -18.43
C CYS A 272 59.84 12.18 -17.94
N GLU A 273 58.86 11.47 -17.36
CA GLU A 273 57.51 11.97 -17.04
C GLU A 273 56.72 12.44 -18.30
N VAL A 274 57.12 12.01 -19.50
CA VAL A 274 56.46 12.32 -20.78
C VAL A 274 55.50 11.19 -21.15
N CYS A 275 54.37 11.53 -21.77
CA CYS A 275 53.47 10.53 -22.31
C CYS A 275 53.98 9.95 -23.63
N SER A 276 54.22 8.65 -23.66
CA SER A 276 54.94 7.98 -24.75
C SER A 276 54.32 6.63 -25.13
N GLY A 277 54.46 6.24 -26.40
CA GLY A 277 53.76 5.09 -26.98
C GLY A 277 52.33 5.42 -27.41
N GLY A 278 51.55 4.41 -27.82
CA GLY A 278 50.20 4.62 -28.35
C GLY A 278 50.16 5.65 -29.50
N ASP A 279 49.18 6.54 -29.46
CA ASP A 279 49.00 7.63 -30.43
C ASP A 279 49.58 8.99 -29.94
N SER A 280 50.40 8.99 -28.88
CA SER A 280 51.08 10.20 -28.35
C SER A 280 52.00 10.91 -29.36
N GLY A 281 52.47 10.18 -30.38
CA GLY A 281 53.52 10.65 -31.29
C GLY A 281 54.94 10.66 -30.70
N HIS A 282 55.09 10.28 -29.42
CA HIS A 282 56.38 10.17 -28.73
C HIS A 282 56.77 8.70 -28.56
N VAL A 283 58.05 8.40 -28.76
CA VAL A 283 58.61 7.05 -28.55
C VAL A 283 59.20 7.01 -27.15
N ALA A 284 58.83 6.01 -26.35
CA ALA A 284 59.25 5.93 -24.95
C ALA A 284 60.77 6.03 -24.79
N ASP A 285 61.19 6.89 -23.86
CA ASP A 285 62.59 7.16 -23.53
C ASP A 285 63.44 7.66 -24.74
N SER A 286 62.83 8.18 -25.82
CA SER A 286 63.57 8.66 -27.01
C SER A 286 64.40 9.91 -26.78
N ASP A 287 64.04 10.65 -25.75
CA ASP A 287 64.62 11.96 -25.42
C ASP A 287 65.78 11.83 -24.41
N ILE A 288 66.03 10.61 -23.91
CA ILE A 288 67.14 10.28 -23.00
C ILE A 288 68.47 10.29 -23.76
N ASP A 289 69.46 10.97 -23.19
CA ASP A 289 70.80 11.07 -23.78
C ASP A 289 71.73 9.90 -23.40
N CYS A 290 72.97 9.90 -23.91
CA CYS A 290 73.93 8.80 -23.67
C CYS A 290 74.41 8.67 -22.20
N ASN A 291 74.04 9.60 -21.32
CA ASN A 291 74.33 9.59 -19.89
C ASN A 291 73.16 9.05 -19.06
N GLY A 292 71.96 8.92 -19.64
CA GLY A 292 70.74 8.56 -18.92
C GLY A 292 69.99 9.75 -18.30
N ASP A 293 70.27 10.96 -18.79
CA ASP A 293 69.57 12.22 -18.46
C ASP A 293 68.50 12.55 -19.52
#